data_AF-A0A8B6DMW6-F1
#
_entry.id   AF-A0A8B6DMW6-F1
#
_cell.length_a   1.000
_cell.length_b   1.000
_cell.length_c   1.000
_cell.angle_alpha   90.00
_cell.angle_beta   90.00
_cell.angle_gamma   90.00
#
_symmetry.space_group_name_H-M   'P 1'
#
loop_
_entity.id
_entity.type
_entity.pdbx_description
1 polymer ?
#
loop_
_entity_poly.entity_id
_entity_poly.type
_entity_poly.pdbx_seq_one_letter_code
_entity_poly.pdbx_strand_id
1 'polypeptide(L)'
;MAASTTLCCPCSERHITKPSEYWCSECEEAICNDCQEHHRVFKATRIHELIPIDKTLIESRRTDKLIWKVLERKELHLAEIQQRRNQINKHLDKLENEIKQDLEKKEGQCKKSIQSILSSVEEKKNFITEYQTNLQSNNMFRSSTFL
;
A
#
# COMPACT_ATOMS: atom_id res chain seq x y z
N MET A 1 -0.83 -27.66 -36.40
CA MET A 1 -0.05 -27.02 -35.32
C MET A 1 1.41 -27.25 -35.60
N ALA A 2 2.17 -26.21 -35.94
CA ALA A 2 3.59 -26.36 -36.24
C ALA A 2 4.36 -26.61 -34.94
N ALA A 3 5.00 -27.78 -34.82
CA ALA A 3 5.84 -28.10 -33.67
C ALA A 3 7.03 -27.13 -33.65
N SER A 4 7.07 -26.22 -32.68
CA SER A 4 8.20 -25.31 -32.46
C SER A 4 9.41 -26.14 -32.06
N THR A 5 10.30 -26.39 -33.02
CA THR A 5 11.51 -27.19 -32.81
C THR A 5 12.56 -26.27 -32.22
N THR A 6 13.02 -26.56 -30.98
CA THR A 6 14.05 -25.74 -30.33
C THR A 6 15.36 -25.87 -31.09
N LEU A 7 15.97 -24.75 -31.48
CA LEU A 7 17.24 -24.73 -32.21
C LEU A 7 18.43 -24.84 -31.26
N CYS A 8 19.53 -25.38 -31.75
CA CYS A 8 20.80 -25.50 -31.05
C CYS A 8 21.40 -24.12 -30.80
N CYS A 9 21.64 -23.76 -29.53
CA CYS A 9 22.15 -22.46 -29.11
C CYS A 9 23.53 -22.15 -29.75
N PRO A 10 24.57 -23.01 -29.62
CA PRO A 10 25.87 -22.77 -30.26
C PRO A 10 25.83 -22.70 -31.80
N CYS A 11 24.92 -23.43 -32.44
CA CYS A 11 24.75 -23.35 -33.89
C CYS A 11 24.06 -22.05 -34.29
N SER A 12 23.05 -21.62 -33.54
CA SER A 12 22.30 -20.39 -33.80
C SER A 12 23.21 -19.15 -33.73
N GLU A 13 24.14 -19.11 -32.78
CA GLU A 13 25.15 -18.04 -32.68
C GLU A 13 26.06 -17.96 -33.91
N ARG A 14 26.25 -19.09 -34.61
CA ARG A 14 27.00 -19.18 -35.87
C ARG A 14 26.10 -19.03 -37.11
N HIS A 15 24.86 -18.58 -36.92
CA HIS A 15 23.83 -18.48 -37.97
C HIS A 15 23.51 -19.82 -38.67
N ILE A 16 23.67 -20.94 -37.96
CA ILE A 16 23.35 -22.29 -38.43
C ILE A 16 22.07 -22.77 -37.71
N THR A 17 21.06 -23.15 -38.46
CA THR A 17 19.78 -23.66 -37.92
C THR A 17 19.81 -25.19 -37.82
N LYS A 18 20.19 -25.71 -36.65
CA LYS A 18 20.08 -27.15 -36.32
C LYS A 18 19.09 -27.36 -35.18
N PRO A 19 18.26 -28.42 -35.22
CA PRO A 19 17.41 -28.77 -34.08
C PRO A 19 18.26 -29.23 -32.89
N SER A 20 17.84 -28.88 -31.68
CA SER A 20 18.44 -29.40 -30.46
C SER A 20 17.85 -30.77 -30.12
N GLU A 21 18.73 -31.67 -29.68
CA GLU A 21 18.38 -33.03 -29.26
C GLU A 21 18.78 -33.30 -27.80
N TYR A 22 19.69 -32.51 -27.24
CA TYR A 22 20.17 -32.64 -25.87
C TYR A 22 20.16 -31.30 -25.12
N TRP A 23 19.87 -31.33 -23.83
CA TRP A 23 20.00 -30.22 -22.91
C TRP A 23 21.21 -30.45 -22.02
N CYS A 24 22.12 -29.49 -21.97
CA CYS A 24 23.26 -29.48 -21.06
C CYS A 24 22.86 -28.76 -19.76
N SER A 25 22.87 -29.46 -18.63
CA SER A 25 22.36 -28.90 -17.38
C SER A 25 23.23 -27.79 -16.80
N GLU A 26 24.54 -27.89 -17.01
CA GLU A 26 25.57 -27.01 -16.47
C GLU A 26 25.77 -25.76 -17.35
N CYS A 27 25.64 -25.91 -18.66
CA CYS A 27 25.67 -24.78 -19.58
C CYS A 27 24.33 -24.04 -19.66
N GLU A 28 23.24 -24.64 -19.16
CA GLU A 28 21.87 -24.18 -19.36
C GLU A 28 21.53 -23.94 -20.86
N GLU A 29 21.99 -24.85 -21.73
CA GLU A 29 21.87 -24.70 -23.19
C GLU A 29 21.31 -25.94 -23.87
N ALA A 30 20.51 -25.70 -24.92
CA ALA A 30 20.01 -26.75 -25.81
C ALA A 30 20.97 -26.91 -27.00
N ILE A 31 21.41 -28.13 -27.26
CA ILE A 31 22.43 -28.46 -28.25
C ILE A 31 21.99 -29.59 -29.19
N CYS A 32 22.46 -29.56 -30.44
CA CYS A 32 22.28 -30.65 -31.39
C CYS A 32 23.27 -31.80 -31.11
N ASN A 33 23.07 -32.94 -31.79
CA ASN A 33 23.97 -34.09 -31.68
C ASN A 33 25.45 -33.75 -31.94
N ASP A 34 25.77 -32.94 -32.96
CA ASP A 34 27.16 -32.57 -33.25
C ASP A 34 27.79 -31.71 -32.13
N CYS A 35 27.03 -30.78 -31.57
CA CYS A 35 27.49 -29.96 -30.45
C CYS A 35 27.64 -30.80 -29.17
N GLN A 36 26.82 -31.83 -29.01
CA GLN A 36 26.89 -32.80 -27.93
C GLN A 36 28.16 -33.66 -28.03
N GLU A 37 28.53 -34.11 -29.23
CA GLU A 37 29.79 -34.84 -29.46
C GLU A 37 30.99 -33.97 -29.11
N HIS A 38 31.00 -32.70 -29.55
CA HIS A 38 32.03 -31.76 -29.14
C HIS A 38 32.07 -31.59 -27.63
N HIS A 39 30.92 -31.43 -26.97
CA HIS A 39 30.84 -31.34 -25.51
C HIS A 39 31.51 -32.52 -24.81
N ARG A 40 31.36 -33.75 -25.32
CA ARG A 40 31.99 -34.94 -24.73
C ARG A 40 33.51 -35.00 -24.91
N VAL A 41 34.04 -34.34 -25.94
CA VAL A 41 35.49 -34.34 -26.23
C VAL A 41 36.22 -33.22 -25.50
N PHE A 42 35.58 -32.07 -25.29
CA PHE A 42 36.20 -30.93 -24.61
C PHE A 42 36.40 -31.18 -23.11
N LYS A 43 37.62 -30.99 -22.61
CA LYS A 43 37.95 -31.20 -21.18
C LYS A 43 37.05 -30.43 -20.21
N ALA A 44 36.62 -29.23 -20.60
CA ALA A 44 35.79 -28.36 -19.78
C ALA A 44 34.33 -28.86 -19.66
N THR A 45 33.80 -29.50 -20.71
CA THR A 45 32.37 -29.83 -20.80
C THR A 45 32.10 -31.33 -20.85
N ARG A 46 33.13 -32.19 -20.91
CA ARG A 46 32.97 -33.65 -21.02
C ARG A 46 32.29 -34.34 -19.85
N ILE A 47 32.26 -33.68 -18.70
CA ILE A 47 31.61 -34.17 -17.47
C ILE A 47 30.19 -33.62 -17.31
N HIS A 48 29.73 -32.74 -18.22
CA HIS A 48 28.41 -32.15 -18.12
C HIS A 48 27.31 -33.20 -18.37
N GLU A 49 26.24 -33.11 -17.61
CA GLU A 49 25.06 -33.94 -17.78
C GLU A 49 24.27 -33.49 -19.01
N LEU A 50 24.14 -34.41 -19.96
CA LEU A 50 23.43 -34.22 -21.22
C LEU A 50 22.14 -35.03 -21.20
N ILE A 51 21.03 -34.34 -21.06
CA ILE A 51 19.70 -34.92 -20.96
C ILE A 51 19.08 -34.90 -22.36
N PRO A 52 18.68 -36.06 -22.94
CA PRO A 52 17.92 -36.08 -24.17
C PRO A 52 16.66 -35.21 -24.05
N ILE A 53 16.48 -34.31 -25.01
CA ILE A 53 15.32 -33.45 -25.06
C ILE A 53 14.17 -34.29 -25.57
N ASP A 54 13.33 -34.75 -24.66
CA ASP A 54 11.93 -34.94 -25.00
C ASP A 54 11.25 -33.56 -24.95
N LYS A 55 10.38 -33.26 -25.92
CA LYS A 55 9.84 -31.91 -26.15
C LYS A 55 9.20 -31.29 -24.89
N THR A 56 8.71 -32.14 -23.99
CA THR A 56 8.06 -31.80 -22.73
C THR A 56 9.02 -31.27 -21.64
N LEU A 57 10.29 -31.71 -21.62
CA LEU A 57 11.24 -31.36 -20.55
C LEU A 57 11.79 -29.93 -20.69
N ILE A 58 12.02 -29.45 -21.92
CA ILE A 58 12.47 -28.06 -22.15
C ILE A 58 11.37 -27.06 -21.84
N GLU A 59 10.14 -27.34 -22.28
CA GLU A 59 9.01 -26.45 -22.04
C GLU A 59 8.78 -26.28 -20.53
N SER A 60 8.85 -27.38 -19.77
CA SER A 60 8.74 -27.34 -18.30
C SER A 60 9.83 -26.48 -17.65
N ARG A 61 11.11 -26.63 -18.02
CA ARG A 61 12.20 -25.84 -17.40
C ARG A 61 12.15 -24.36 -17.79
N ARG A 62 11.74 -24.03 -19.02
CA ARG A 62 11.53 -22.63 -19.45
C ARG A 62 10.36 -22.01 -18.69
N THR A 63 9.27 -22.75 -18.48
CA THR A 63 8.14 -22.26 -17.70
C THR A 63 8.53 -22.01 -16.25
N ASP A 64 9.33 -22.87 -15.63
CA ASP A 64 9.77 -22.71 -14.25
C ASP A 64 10.60 -21.43 -14.04
N LYS A 65 11.54 -21.14 -14.95
CA LYS A 65 12.36 -19.91 -14.91
C LYS A 65 11.51 -18.65 -15.08
N LEU A 66 10.47 -18.71 -15.92
CA LEU A 66 9.53 -17.59 -16.09
C LEU A 66 8.62 -17.42 -14.87
N ILE A 67 8.11 -18.53 -14.30
CA ILE A 67 7.29 -18.53 -13.09
C ILE A 67 8.06 -17.88 -11.94
N TRP A 68 9.33 -18.26 -11.74
CA TRP A 68 10.15 -17.68 -10.67
C TRP A 68 10.31 -16.16 -10.82
N LYS A 69 10.61 -15.67 -12.03
CA LYS A 69 10.68 -14.22 -12.32
C LYS A 69 9.35 -13.48 -12.14
N VAL A 70 8.21 -14.17 -12.30
CA VAL A 70 6.88 -13.59 -12.05
C VAL A 70 6.60 -13.55 -10.54
N LEU A 71 6.98 -14.60 -9.80
CA LEU A 71 6.83 -14.66 -8.35
C LEU A 71 7.69 -13.60 -7.65
N GLU A 72 8.95 -13.43 -8.05
CA GLU A 72 9.84 -12.39 -7.51
C GLU A 72 9.26 -10.98 -7.72
N ARG A 73 8.77 -10.70 -8.93
CA ARG A 73 8.08 -9.42 -9.22
C ARG A 73 6.81 -9.24 -8.41
N LYS A 74 6.03 -10.31 -8.21
CA LYS A 74 4.83 -10.30 -7.37
C LYS A 74 5.19 -9.97 -5.93
N GLU A 75 6.25 -10.55 -5.38
CA GLU A 75 6.72 -10.27 -4.02
C GLU A 75 7.15 -8.81 -3.86
N LEU A 76 7.89 -8.27 -4.84
CA LEU A 76 8.27 -6.86 -4.85
C LEU A 76 7.04 -5.93 -4.85
N HIS A 77 6.05 -6.22 -5.71
CA HIS A 77 4.80 -5.44 -5.75
C HIS A 77 4.00 -5.56 -4.44
N LEU A 78 3.96 -6.73 -3.82
CA LEU A 78 3.30 -6.91 -2.52
C LEU A 78 3.99 -6.08 -1.43
N ALA A 79 5.33 -6.04 -1.42
CA ALA A 79 6.08 -5.21 -0.48
C ALA A 79 5.79 -3.71 -0.70
N GLU A 80 5.72 -3.26 -1.95
CA GLU A 80 5.40 -1.87 -2.29
C GLU A 80 3.96 -1.50 -1.87
N ILE A 81 2.99 -2.37 -2.13
CA ILE A 81 1.60 -2.19 -1.69
C ILE A 81 1.53 -2.07 -0.17
N GLN A 82 2.25 -2.94 0.56
CA GLN A 82 2.28 -2.91 2.01
C GLN A 82 2.92 -1.61 2.55
N GLN A 83 4.00 -1.14 1.91
CA GLN A 83 4.62 0.13 2.25
C GLN A 83 3.67 1.31 2.03
N ARG A 84 3.00 1.38 0.88
CA ARG A 84 2.00 2.42 0.57
C ARG A 84 0.84 2.39 1.56
N ARG A 85 0.33 1.20 1.91
CA ARG A 85 -0.72 1.04 2.92
C ARG A 85 -0.29 1.60 4.28
N ASN A 86 0.92 1.32 4.72
CA ASN A 86 1.45 1.84 5.97
C ASN A 86 1.59 3.37 5.95
N GLN A 87 1.98 3.96 4.82
CA GLN A 87 2.05 5.42 4.67
C GLN A 87 0.66 6.06 4.73
N ILE A 88 -0.32 5.47 4.04
CA ILE A 88 -1.72 5.95 4.05
C ILE A 88 -2.28 5.89 5.47
N ASN A 89 -2.12 4.77 6.18
CA ASN A 89 -2.63 4.64 7.55
C ASN A 89 -2.02 5.70 8.48
N LYS A 90 -0.70 5.92 8.42
CA LYS A 90 -0.04 6.99 9.19
C LYS A 90 -0.61 8.37 8.89
N HIS A 91 -0.95 8.65 7.64
CA HIS A 91 -1.54 9.91 7.26
C HIS A 91 -2.97 10.06 7.79
N LEU A 92 -3.77 8.99 7.72
CA LEU A 92 -5.12 8.95 8.28
C LEU A 92 -5.12 9.16 9.79
N ASP A 93 -4.22 8.49 10.52
CA ASP A 93 -4.08 8.65 11.97
C ASP A 93 -3.74 10.11 12.33
N LYS A 94 -2.89 10.76 11.53
CA LYS A 94 -2.55 12.17 11.71
C LYS A 94 -3.76 13.08 11.51
N LEU A 95 -4.49 12.90 10.39
CA LEU A 95 -5.68 13.69 10.10
C LEU A 95 -6.78 13.49 11.14
N GLU A 96 -6.97 12.26 11.62
CA GLU A 96 -7.95 11.96 12.68
C GLU A 96 -7.61 12.72 13.97
N ASN A 97 -6.35 12.74 14.36
CA ASN A 97 -5.90 13.48 15.54
C ASN A 97 -6.04 14.99 15.37
N GLU A 98 -5.73 15.54 14.19
CA GLU A 98 -5.92 16.96 13.90
C GLU A 98 -7.41 17.35 13.99
N ILE A 99 -8.29 16.55 13.41
CA ILE A 99 -9.75 16.78 13.48
C ILE A 99 -10.25 16.71 14.92
N LYS A 100 -9.79 15.73 15.72
CA LYS A 100 -10.16 15.63 17.14
C LYS A 100 -9.73 16.87 17.93
N GLN A 101 -8.49 17.32 17.75
CA GLN A 101 -7.97 18.51 18.44
C GLN A 101 -8.76 19.78 18.04
N ASP A 102 -9.09 19.93 16.77
CA ASP A 102 -9.89 21.06 16.30
C ASP A 102 -11.31 21.03 16.86
N LEU A 103 -11.95 19.85 16.93
CA LEU A 103 -13.25 19.68 17.56
C LEU A 103 -13.21 20.05 19.05
N GLU A 104 -12.25 19.54 19.81
CA GLU A 104 -12.08 19.87 21.23
C GLU A 104 -11.86 21.37 21.45
N LYS A 105 -11.05 22.00 20.60
CA LYS A 105 -10.79 23.44 20.64
C LYS A 105 -12.06 24.23 20.37
N LYS A 106 -12.84 23.85 19.36
CA LYS A 106 -14.10 24.52 19.01
C LYS A 106 -15.16 24.33 20.07
N GLU A 107 -15.27 23.13 20.64
CA GLU A 107 -16.15 22.84 21.76
C GLU A 107 -15.79 23.69 22.98
N GLY A 108 -14.50 23.76 23.32
CA GLY A 108 -13.99 24.60 24.40
C GLY A 108 -14.28 26.10 24.19
N GLN A 109 -14.12 26.59 22.96
CA GLN A 109 -14.50 27.97 22.61
C GLN A 109 -16.00 28.21 22.77
N CYS A 110 -16.84 27.30 22.27
CA CYS A 110 -18.29 27.40 22.38
C CYS A 110 -18.74 27.41 23.85
N LYS A 111 -18.20 26.50 24.67
CA LYS A 111 -18.46 26.44 26.12
C LYS A 111 -18.11 27.75 26.83
N LYS A 112 -16.95 28.35 26.52
CA LYS A 112 -16.56 29.66 27.08
C LYS A 112 -17.52 30.77 26.67
N SER A 113 -17.93 30.81 25.40
CA SER A 113 -18.90 31.80 24.91
C SER A 113 -20.26 31.64 25.58
N ILE A 114 -20.77 30.41 25.70
CA ILE A 114 -22.03 30.11 26.41
C ILE A 114 -21.93 30.56 27.87
N GLN A 115 -20.85 30.21 28.56
CA GLN A 115 -20.64 30.59 29.96
C GLN A 115 -20.64 32.12 30.13
N SER A 116 -19.97 32.85 29.24
CA SER A 116 -19.95 34.31 29.25
C SER A 116 -21.34 34.91 29.04
N ILE A 117 -22.14 34.35 28.12
CA ILE A 117 -23.51 34.80 27.89
C ILE A 117 -24.38 34.54 29.12
N LEU A 118 -24.29 33.34 29.71
CA LEU A 118 -25.04 32.98 30.91
C LEU A 118 -24.73 33.91 32.09
N SER A 119 -23.45 34.22 32.33
CA SER A 119 -23.05 35.21 33.34
C SER A 119 -23.66 36.58 33.07
N SER A 120 -23.60 37.08 31.83
CA SER A 120 -24.19 38.37 31.47
C SER A 120 -25.72 38.40 31.61
N VAL A 121 -26.40 37.28 31.30
CA VAL A 121 -27.85 37.15 31.47
C VAL A 121 -28.23 37.18 32.95
N GLU A 122 -27.48 36.49 33.81
CA GLU A 122 -27.74 36.48 35.25
C GLU A 122 -27.52 37.87 35.87
N GLU A 123 -26.47 38.58 35.46
CA GLU A 123 -26.24 39.98 35.88
C GLU A 123 -27.42 40.89 35.51
N LYS A 124 -27.90 40.80 34.26
CA LYS A 124 -29.05 41.59 33.80
C LYS A 124 -30.34 41.22 34.53
N LYS A 125 -30.54 39.93 34.81
CA LYS A 125 -31.68 39.44 35.58
C LYS A 125 -31.66 40.01 37.00
N ASN A 126 -30.51 39.97 37.67
CA ASN A 126 -30.34 40.55 39.01
C ASN A 126 -30.63 42.05 39.02
N PHE A 127 -30.14 42.78 38.01
CA PHE A 127 -30.43 44.22 37.86
C PHE A 127 -31.93 44.50 37.69
N ILE A 128 -32.63 43.69 36.86
CA ILE A 128 -34.07 43.81 36.68
C ILE A 128 -34.82 43.52 37.99
N THR A 129 -34.42 42.47 38.72
CA THR A 129 -35.02 42.13 40.01
C THR A 129 -34.86 43.26 41.02
N GLU A 130 -33.65 43.81 41.16
CA GLU A 130 -33.38 44.95 42.05
C GLU A 130 -34.24 46.17 41.67
N TYR A 131 -34.31 46.49 40.39
CA TYR A 131 -35.15 47.57 39.89
C TYR A 131 -36.64 47.36 40.21
N GLN A 132 -37.15 46.14 40.04
CA GLN A 132 -38.53 45.78 40.37
C GLN A 132 -38.81 45.90 41.87
N THR A 133 -37.90 45.45 42.73
CA THR A 133 -38.01 45.60 44.19
C THR A 133 -38.08 47.07 44.59
N ASN A 134 -37.21 47.92 44.03
CA ASN A 134 -37.21 49.35 44.31
C ASN A 134 -38.51 50.04 43.87
N LEU A 135 -39.08 49.66 42.72
CA LEU A 135 -40.38 50.16 42.27
C LEU A 135 -41.52 49.78 43.23
N GLN A 136 -41.54 48.54 43.71
CA GLN A 136 -42.55 48.06 44.66
C GLN A 136 -42.46 48.82 45.99
N SER A 137 -41.26 49.01 46.54
CA SER A 137 -41.05 49.80 47.76
C SER A 137 -41.55 51.24 47.59
N ASN A 138 -41.19 51.91 46.50
CA ASN A 138 -41.64 53.29 46.24
C ASN A 138 -43.17 53.42 46.13
N ASN A 139 -43.83 52.43 45.53
CA ASN A 139 -45.30 52.41 45.44
C ASN A 139 -45.95 52.23 46.82
N MET A 140 -45.40 51.38 47.70
CA MET A 140 -45.91 51.21 49.07
C MET A 140 -45.81 52.51 49.88
N PHE A 141 -44.71 53.25 49.76
CA PHE A 141 -44.55 54.55 50.45
C PHE A 141 -45.59 55.57 49.98
N ARG A 142 -45.85 55.65 48.67
CA ARG A 142 -46.88 56.55 48.12
C ARG A 142 -48.29 56.20 48.58
N SER A 143 -48.61 54.92 48.73
CA SER A 143 -49.93 54.49 49.24
C SER A 143 -50.13 54.81 50.72
N SER A 144 -49.06 54.88 51.52
CA SER A 144 -49.14 55.20 52.96
C SER A 144 -49.32 56.70 53.27
N THR A 145 -49.09 57.59 52.31
CA THR A 145 -49.14 59.06 52.52
C THR A 145 -50.53 59.67 52.34
N PHE A 146 -51.54 58.86 52.03
CA PHE A 146 -52.92 59.27 51.74
C PHE A 146 -53.96 58.79 52.80
N LEU A 147 -53.49 58.34 53.96
CA LEU A 147 -54.31 58.05 55.15
C LEU A 147 -53.89 58.99 56.28
#